data_AF-A0A382K5S9-F1
#
_entry.id   AF-A0A382K5S9-F1
#
_cell.length_a   1.000
_cell.length_b   1.000
_cell.length_c   1.000
_cell.angle_alpha   90.00
_cell.angle_beta   90.00
_cell.angle_gamma   90.00
#
_symmetry.space_group_name_H-M   'P 1'
#
loop_
_entity.id
_entity.type
_entity.pdbx_description
1 polymer ?
#
loop_
_entity_poly.entity_id
_entity_poly.type
_entity_poly.pdbx_seq_one_letter_code
_entity_poly.pdbx_strand_id
1 'polypeptide(L)' 'MKHIYTFLCLFLLTSYALADIIGKAYVTDGDAIKISGTKIRLDGIDAPEA' A
#
# COMPACT_ATOMS: atom_id res chain seq x y z
N MET A 1 24.82 -17.33 20.70
CA MET A 1 25.53 -16.08 20.32
C MET A 1 25.55 -15.83 18.82
N LYS A 2 25.92 -16.76 17.93
CA LYS A 2 25.96 -16.49 16.46
C LYS A 2 24.59 -16.14 15.84
N HIS A 3 23.52 -16.80 16.26
CA HIS A 3 22.18 -16.59 15.71
C HIS A 3 21.59 -15.20 15.98
N ILE A 4 22.07 -14.47 17.00
CA ILE A 4 21.56 -13.13 17.32
C ILE A 4 21.92 -12.14 16.22
N TYR A 5 23.14 -12.24 15.69
CA TYR A 5 23.61 -11.40 14.59
C TYR A 5 22.89 -11.75 13.29
N THR A 6 22.57 -13.03 13.08
CA THR A 6 21.78 -13.48 11.93
C THR A 6 20.35 -12.92 11.98
N PHE A 7 19.68 -13.01 13.13
CA PHE A 7 18.34 -12.46 13.33
C PHE A 7 18.31 -10.94 13.18
N LEU A 8 19.30 -10.23 13.74
CA LEU A 8 19.42 -8.79 13.62
C LEU A 8 19.61 -8.36 12.15
N CYS A 9 20.44 -9.09 11.40
CA CYS A 9 20.67 -8.81 9.98
C CYS A 9 19.40 -9.01 9.15
N LEU A 10 18.62 -10.06 9.45
CA LEU A 10 17.35 -10.33 8.77
C LEU A 10 16.28 -9.27 9.09
N PHE A 11 16.24 -8.77 10.33
CA PHE A 11 15.33 -7.70 10.74
C PHE A 11 15.66 -6.36 10.06
N LEU A 12 16.94 -6.06 9.84
CA LEU A 12 17.35 -4.83 9.14
C LEU A 12 16.99 -4.83 7.64
N LEU A 13 16.72 -5.99 7.05
CA LEU A 13 16.28 -6.11 5.65
C LEU A 13 14.78 -5.81 5.47
N THR A 14 13.98 -5.75 6.54
CA THR A 14 12.56 -5.40 6.45
C THR A 14 12.39 -3.88 6.46
N SER A 15 12.76 -3.22 5.37
CA SER A 15 12.38 -1.83 5.15
C SER A 15 10.95 -1.76 4.59
N TYR A 16 10.04 -1.08 5.29
CA TYR A 16 8.76 -0.70 4.72
C TYR A 16 9.00 0.34 3.63
N ALA A 17 8.83 -0.05 2.36
CA ALA A 17 8.82 0.90 1.26
C ALA A 17 7.44 1.58 1.21
N LEU A 18 7.26 2.68 1.94
CA LEU A 18 6.16 3.60 1.71
C LEU A 18 6.51 4.46 0.50
N ALA A 19 6.17 3.96 -0.69
CA ALA A 19 6.22 4.76 -1.90
C ALA A 19 4.96 5.62 -1.98
N ASP A 20 5.13 6.92 -2.27
CA ASP A 20 4.00 7.80 -2.55
C ASP A 20 3.23 7.31 -3.78
N ILE A 21 1.90 7.32 -3.70
CA ILE A 21 1.04 7.00 -4.84
C ILE A 21 0.83 8.27 -5.66
N ILE A 22 1.71 8.51 -6.63
CA ILE A 22 1.67 9.70 -7.49
C ILE A 22 1.27 9.32 -8.91
N GLY A 23 0.37 10.10 -9.51
CA GLY A 23 -0.01 9.97 -10.92
C GLY A 23 -1.40 10.52 -11.20
N LYS A 24 -1.88 10.29 -12.43
CA LYS A 24 -3.26 10.64 -12.80
C LYS A 24 -4.24 9.70 -12.10
N ALA A 25 -5.24 10.29 -11.44
CA ALA A 25 -6.35 9.56 -10.83
C ALA A 25 -7.47 9.31 -11.84
N TYR A 26 -8.01 8.09 -11.81
CA TYR A 26 -9.20 7.69 -12.56
C TYR A 26 -10.26 7.23 -11.58
N VAL A 27 -11.49 7.71 -11.73
CA VAL A 27 -12.64 7.24 -10.95
C VAL A 27 -13.03 5.87 -11.49
N THR A 28 -13.12 4.87 -10.61
CA THR A 28 -13.45 3.48 -10.98
C THR A 28 -14.75 3.00 -10.37
N ASP A 29 -15.18 3.60 -9.26
CA ASP A 29 -16.39 3.26 -8.54
C ASP A 29 -16.87 4.47 -7.71
N GLY A 30 -18.04 4.39 -7.09
CA GLY A 30 -18.60 5.43 -6.21
C GLY A 30 -17.75 5.72 -4.97
N ASP A 31 -16.93 4.76 -4.52
CA ASP A 31 -16.02 4.90 -3.37
C ASP A 31 -14.56 4.58 -3.69
N ALA A 32 -14.21 4.40 -4.98
CA ALA A 32 -12.88 3.96 -5.36
C ALA A 32 -12.30 4.72 -6.56
N ILE A 33 -11.01 5.03 -6.44
CA ILE A 33 -10.20 5.59 -7.51
C ILE A 33 -9.00 4.69 -7.82
N LYS A 34 -8.40 4.88 -8.99
CA LYS A 34 -7.17 4.23 -9.41
C LYS A 34 -6.12 5.27 -9.77
N ILE A 35 -4.96 5.20 -9.12
CA ILE A 35 -3.80 6.06 -9.40
C ILE A 35 -2.61 5.16 -9.72
N SER A 36 -2.00 5.33 -10.89
CA SER A 36 -0.79 4.60 -11.29
C SER A 36 -0.87 3.07 -11.13
N GLY A 37 -2.05 2.49 -11.37
CA GLY A 37 -2.28 1.04 -11.22
C GLY A 37 -2.83 0.63 -9.85
N THR A 38 -2.66 1.44 -8.82
CA THR A 38 -3.10 1.18 -7.45
C THR A 38 -4.56 1.58 -7.27
N LYS A 39 -5.41 0.64 -6.83
CA LYS A 39 -6.80 0.93 -6.42
C LYS A 39 -6.79 1.47 -4.98
N ILE A 40 -7.48 2.58 -4.76
CA ILE A 40 -7.63 3.24 -3.46
C ILE A 40 -9.13 3.33 -3.16
N ARG A 41 -9.55 2.79 -2.02
CA ARG A 41 -10.91 2.93 -1.49
C ARG A 41 -10.96 4.09 -0.50
N LEU A 42 -12.03 4.86 -0.54
CA LEU A 42 -12.28 5.96 0.36
C LEU A 42 -12.86 5.42 1.66
N ASP A 43 -12.11 5.53 2.76
CA ASP A 43 -12.59 5.07 4.05
C ASP A 43 -13.79 5.90 4.54
N GLY A 44 -14.74 5.24 5.20
CA GLY A 44 -16.00 5.86 5.66
C GLY A 44 -17.04 6.13 4.56
N ILE A 45 -16.75 5.79 3.31
CA ILE A 45 -17.70 5.84 2.18
C ILE A 45 -17.83 4.42 1.64
N ASP A 46 -19.06 3.92 1.58
CA ASP A 46 -19.36 2.61 1.00
C ASP A 46 -20.43 2.80 -0.08
N ALA A 47 -20.04 2.59 -1.33
CA ALA A 47 -20.93 2.71 -2.47
C ALA A 47 -21.43 1.32 -2.90
N PRO A 48 -22.69 1.19 -3.37
CA PRO A 48 -23.15 -0.06 -3.95
C PRO A 48 -22.33 -0.39 -5.21
N GLU A 49 -21.93 -1.65 -5.35
CA GLU A 49 -21.19 -2.12 -6.53
C GLU A 49 -22.12 -2.09 -7.77
N ALA A 50 -21.60 -1.59 -8.90
CA ALA A 50 -22.30 -1.49 -10.18
C ALA A 50 -21.91 -2.58 -11.18
#